data_AF-D4MMB9-F1
#
_entry.id   AF-D4MMB9-F1
#
_cell.length_a   1.000
_cell.length_b   1.000
_cell.length_c   1.000
_cell.angle_alpha   90.00
_cell.angle_beta   90.00
_cell.angle_gamma   90.00
#
_symmetry.space_group_name_H-M   'P 1'
#
loop_
_entity.id
_entity.type
_entity.pdbx_description
1 polymer ?
#
loop_
_entity_poly.entity_id
_entity_poly.type
_entity_poly.pdbx_seq_one_letter_code
_entity_poly.pdbx_strand_id
1 'polypeptide(L)' 'MLIVDRFEEDKAVIFDDEKQIILDRDKLSPFVKEGDAVILSDSGVYVPDKAKTEQMRNDNLSLLQKILNK' A
#
# COMPACT_ATOMS: atom_id res chain seq x y z
N MET A 1 5.67 4.77 5.75
CA MET A 1 4.25 4.45 5.50
C MET A 1 4.24 3.11 4.77
N LEU A 2 3.43 2.14 5.23
CA LEU A 2 3.45 0.80 4.65
C LEU A 2 2.53 0.72 3.43
N ILE A 3 3.10 0.60 2.24
CA ILE A 3 2.38 0.50 0.96
C ILE A 3 2.73 -0.82 0.32
N VAL A 4 1.74 -1.57 -0.15
CA VAL A 4 2.00 -2.76 -0.96
C VAL A 4 2.48 -2.34 -2.34
N ASP A 5 3.70 -2.71 -2.70
CA ASP A 5 4.25 -2.49 -4.03
C ASP A 5 3.70 -3.52 -5.02
N ARG A 6 3.94 -4.80 -4.71
CA ARG A 6 3.59 -5.94 -5.56
C ARG A 6 3.44 -7.24 -4.78
N PHE A 7 2.68 -8.17 -5.35
CA PHE A 7 2.62 -9.55 -4.89
C PHE A 7 3.50 -10.44 -5.76
N GLU A 8 4.33 -11.27 -5.11
CA GLU A 8 5.17 -12.27 -5.76
C GLU A 8 4.85 -13.63 -5.12
N GLU A 9 4.15 -14.49 -5.86
CA GLU A 9 3.74 -15.82 -5.39
C GLU A 9 2.99 -15.79 -4.03
N ASP A 10 3.63 -16.30 -2.97
CA ASP A 10 3.11 -16.35 -1.60
C ASP A 10 3.62 -15.19 -0.73
N LYS A 11 4.22 -14.16 -1.34
CA LYS A 11 4.81 -13.01 -0.66
C LYS A 11 4.27 -11.69 -1.19
N ALA A 12 4.41 -10.66 -0.37
CA ALA A 12 4.15 -9.28 -0.71
C ALA A 12 5.38 -8.44 -0.41
N VAL A 13 5.73 -7.57 -1.36
CA VAL A 13 6.74 -6.55 -1.15
C VAL A 13 6.01 -5.29 -0.69
N ILE A 14 6.39 -4.79 0.48
CA ILE A 14 5.84 -3.60 1.08
C ILE A 14 6.94 -2.56 1.18
N PHE A 15 6.68 -1.36 0.70
CA PHE A 15 7.53 -0.21 0.99
C PHE A 15 7.13 0.36 2.34
N ASP A 16 8.11 0.52 3.21
CA ASP A 16 8.13 1.55 4.22
C ASP A 16 8.99 2.72 3.70
N ASP A 17 8.82 3.93 4.23
CA ASP A 17 9.42 5.15 3.66
C ASP A 17 10.95 5.08 3.53
N GLU A 18 11.59 4.18 4.29
CA GLU A 18 13.04 3.97 4.30
C GLU A 18 13.50 2.64 3.68
N LYS A 19 12.62 1.62 3.59
CA LYS A 19 13.03 0.23 3.33
C LYS A 19 11.95 -0.58 2.64
N GLN A 20 12.37 -1.59 1.88
CA GLN A 20 11.46 -2.66 1.45
C GLN A 20 11.39 -3.75 2.52
N ILE A 21 10.17 -4.21 2.78
CA ILE A 21 9.84 -5.29 3.71
C ILE A 21 9.16 -6.38 2.90
N ILE A 22 9.66 -7.61 3.00
CA ILE A 22 9.02 -8.77 2.38
C ILE A 22 8.18 -9.45 3.46
N LEU A 23 6.88 -9.55 3.23
CA LEU A 23 5.94 -10.25 4.10
C LEU A 23 5.35 -11.47 3.39
N ASP A 24 5.06 -12.50 4.15
CA ASP A 24 4.27 -13.63 3.68
C ASP A 24 2.80 -13.18 3.49
N ARG A 25 2.13 -13.72 2.46
CA ARG A 25 0.78 -13.30 2.07
C ARG A 25 -0.27 -13.60 3.13
N ASP A 26 -0.04 -14.59 3.99
CA ASP A 26 -0.89 -14.98 5.11
C ASP A 26 -0.97 -13.90 6.22
N LYS A 27 0.06 -13.07 6.34
CA LYS A 27 0.09 -11.92 7.26
C LYS A 27 -0.72 -10.73 6.75
N LEU A 28 -1.19 -10.77 5.50
CA LEU A 28 -2.00 -9.74 4.88
C LEU A 28 -3.45 -10.20 4.72
N SER A 29 -4.37 -9.29 4.98
CA SER A 29 -5.78 -9.50 4.69
C SER A 29 -5.97 -9.83 3.20
N PRO A 30 -6.88 -10.76 2.86
CA PRO A 30 -7.16 -11.12 1.47
C PRO A 30 -7.74 -9.94 0.65
N PHE A 31 -8.19 -8.88 1.32
CA PHE A 31 -8.74 -7.69 0.67
C PHE A 31 -7.69 -6.64 0.29
N VAL A 32 -6.43 -6.81 0.73
CA VAL A 32 -5.33 -5.91 0.37
C VAL A 32 -4.94 -6.13 -1.09
N LYS A 33 -4.76 -5.02 -1.83
CA LYS A 33 -4.31 -4.98 -3.21
C LYS A 33 -2.97 -4.26 -3.34
N GLU A 34 -2.34 -4.40 -4.50
CA GLU A 34 -1.16 -3.60 -4.86
C GLU A 34 -1.54 -2.12 -4.90
N GLY A 35 -0.66 -1.27 -4.38
CA GLY A 35 -0.86 0.16 -4.20
C GLY A 35 -1.67 0.55 -2.96
N ASP A 36 -2.26 -0.41 -2.21
CA ASP A 36 -2.95 -0.09 -0.97
C ASP A 36 -1.94 0.28 0.13
N ALA A 37 -2.28 1.30 0.91
CA ALA A 37 -1.67 1.51 2.21
C ALA A 37 -2.22 0.47 3.20
N VAL A 38 -1.37 -0.05 4.08
CA VAL A 38 -1.75 -1.06 5.08
C VAL A 38 -1.39 -0.63 6.50
N ILE A 39 -2.19 -1.08 7.46
CA ILE A 39 -1.95 -0.90 8.89
C ILE A 39 -1.98 -2.25 9.59
N LEU A 40 -1.17 -2.40 10.63
CA LEU A 40 -1.20 -3.59 11.47
C LEU A 40 -2.43 -3.53 12.37
N SER A 41 -3.32 -4.51 12.25
CA SER A 41 -4.46 -4.66 13.16
C SER A 41 -4.04 -5.24 14.51
N ASP A 42 -4.91 -5.12 15.52
CA ASP A 42 -4.68 -5.70 16.85
C ASP A 42 -4.53 -7.24 16.82
N SER A 43 -5.04 -7.90 15.78
CA SER A 43 -4.88 -9.35 15.58
C SER A 43 -3.56 -9.74 14.88
N GLY A 44 -2.67 -8.78 14.63
CA GLY A 44 -1.37 -9.01 14.00
C GLY A 44 -1.41 -9.21 12.47
N VAL A 45 -2.55 -8.93 11.84
CA VAL A 45 -2.73 -9.02 10.37
C VAL A 45 -2.73 -7.63 9.76
N TYR A 46 -2.03 -7.46 8.64
CA TYR A 46 -2.04 -6.20 7.89
C TYR A 46 -3.35 -6.05 7.11
N VAL A 47 -4.08 -4.97 7.39
CA VAL A 47 -5.38 -4.66 6.77
C VAL A 47 -5.28 -3.38 5.95
N PRO A 48 -6.10 -3.22 4.90
CA PRO A 48 -6.02 -2.03 4.05
C PRO A 48 -6.52 -0.79 4.80
N ASP A 49 -5.70 0.25 4.81
CA ASP A 49 -6.09 1.59 5.23
C ASP A 49 -6.68 2.33 4.03
N LYS A 50 -8.01 2.23 3.90
CA LYS A 50 -8.75 2.86 2.81
C LYS A 50 -8.62 4.37 2.83
N ALA A 51 -8.65 5.00 4.00
CA ALA A 51 -8.60 6.46 4.10
C ALA A 51 -7.25 6.96 3.57
N LYS A 52 -6.15 6.30 3.94
CA LYS A 52 -4.82 6.66 3.47
C LYS A 52 -4.63 6.36 1.99
N THR A 53 -5.14 5.23 1.52
CA THR A 53 -5.08 4.85 0.10
C THR A 53 -5.81 5.87 -0.78
N GLU A 54 -7.00 6.31 -0.39
CA GLU A 54 -7.75 7.35 -1.12
C GLU A 54 -7.01 8.70 -1.09
N GLN A 55 -6.42 9.07 0.05
CA GLN A 55 -5.62 10.30 0.15
C GLN A 55 -4.47 10.28 -0.86
N MET A 56 -3.67 9.21 -0.88
CA MET A 56 -2.56 9.07 -1.81
C MET A 56 -3.01 9.09 -3.28
N ARG A 57 -4.14 8.45 -3.59
CA ARG A 57 -4.70 8.46 -4.94
C ARG A 57 -5.04 9.88 -5.39
N ASN A 58 -5.66 10.67 -4.51
CA ASN A 58 -6.02 12.06 -4.80
C ASN A 58 -4.79 12.96 -4.93
N ASP A 59 -3.79 12.78 -4.08
CA ASP A 59 -2.52 13.52 -4.14
C ASP A 59 -1.79 13.24 -5.46
N ASN A 60 -1.70 11.96 -5.85
CA ASN A 60 -1.10 11.55 -7.12
C ASN A 60 -1.88 12.09 -8.34
N LEU A 61 -3.21 12.08 -8.28
CA LEU A 61 -4.05 12.65 -9.35
C LEU A 61 -3.82 14.16 -9.49
N SER A 62 -3.73 14.89 -8.37
CA SER A 62 -3.43 16.32 -8.36
C SER A 62 -2.04 16.63 -8.97
N LEU A 63 -1.04 15.81 -8.63
CA LEU A 63 0.31 15.92 -9.21
C LEU A 63 0.29 15.64 -10.72
N LEU A 64 -0.40 14.58 -11.15
CA LEU A 64 -0.52 14.24 -12.56
C LEU A 64 -1.17 15.38 -13.36
N GLN A 65 -2.26 15.97 -12.86
CA GLN A 65 -2.91 17.11 -13.49
C GLN A 65 -1.97 18.31 -13.64
N LYS A 66 -1.13 18.59 -12.63
CA LYS A 66 -0.13 19.66 -12.71
C LYS A 66 0.96 19.40 -13.75
N ILE A 67 1.33 18.13 -13.98
CA ILE A 67 2.32 17.75 -14.99
C ILE A 67 1.73 17.84 -16.40
N LEU A 68 0.49 17.40 -16.58
CA LEU A 68 -0.20 17.38 -17.87
C LEU A 68 -0.64 18.77 -18.36
N ASN A 69 -0.94 19.69 -17.44
CA ASN A 69 -1.34 21.06 -17.76
C ASN A 69 -0.14 22.03 -17.84
N LYS A 70 1.07 21.51 -18.11
CA LYS A 70 2.24 22.31 -18.50
C LYS A 70 2.26 22.51 -20.01
#